data_AF-M7ULL0-F1
#
_entry.id   AF-M7ULL0-F1
#
_cell.length_a   1.000
_cell.length_b   1.000
_cell.length_c   1.000
_cell.angle_alpha   90.00
_cell.angle_beta   90.00
_cell.angle_gamma   90.00
#
_symmetry.space_group_name_H-M   'P 1'
#
loop_
_entity.id
_entity.type
_entity.pdbx_description
1 polymer ?
#
loop_
_entity_poly.entity_id
_entity_poly.type
_entity_poly.pdbx_seq_one_letter_code
_entity_poly.pdbx_strand_id
1 'polypeptide(L)'
;MTTEVQCNGHLGASPLISNSLNHNDSHRSWVVQKFGGTSVGKFAVNIAEDIVRASLKHHRIAVVCSARSTGKKVEGTTSRLLEIHGVLQSVNSLKDSESDQYKSLVSKYERLVDVIRDDHIAAARSHIQDEAIASRLAKDIETECKEIQEYRLAVERWHLEIDSRSKDRLVSFGEKLSCRFVAALLQDRGVDAEYVDLSDAIHFKTPKGMNLEFYRDVAAAIKEKIDACQDRVPILTGYFGTVPGGLMDGEIGRGYTDLCAALVAVGVAAEELQVWKEVDGIFTADPSKVPTARLLSTITPSEAAELTFYGSEVIHHLTMDQVIRATPPIKIRIKNVKNPQGNGTIILPDPILEPSQHTHARSPSPVSSKKTPKRPTAVTIKDKISVINVHSNKRSISHGFFAKVFSILDSRQISVDLISTSEVHVSMAVHSAYISAEDMQSTKAELQECGEVSILNEMAILSLVGSEMKNMVGIAGKMFSTLGENNVNIEMISQGASEINISCVIDAYEATRAMNILHTNLFTFLE
;
A
#
# COMPACT_ATOMS: atom_id res chain seq x y z
N MET A 1 -32.71 33.69 -65.96
CA MET A 1 -32.90 32.71 -64.88
C MET A 1 -31.60 32.69 -64.07
N THR A 2 -31.28 33.77 -63.34
CA THR A 2 -31.62 34.03 -61.91
C THR A 2 -31.14 32.93 -60.97
N THR A 3 -30.04 33.20 -60.25
CA THR A 3 -29.90 33.29 -58.77
C THR A 3 -28.39 33.27 -58.45
N GLU A 4 -27.77 34.43 -58.25
CA GLU A 4 -27.54 35.08 -56.94
C GLU A 4 -26.59 34.30 -56.01
N VAL A 5 -25.35 34.79 -55.98
CA VAL A 5 -24.34 34.53 -54.95
C VAL A 5 -24.62 35.53 -53.82
N GLN A 6 -25.03 35.03 -52.65
CA GLN A 6 -25.04 35.81 -51.41
C GLN A 6 -24.09 35.18 -50.40
N CYS A 7 -23.03 35.92 -50.08
CA CYS A 7 -22.26 35.77 -48.86
C CYS A 7 -23.17 36.08 -47.66
N ASN A 8 -23.22 35.21 -46.67
CA ASN A 8 -23.60 35.59 -45.30
C ASN A 8 -22.72 34.85 -44.31
N GLY A 9 -21.99 35.64 -43.51
CA GLY A 9 -21.19 35.15 -42.41
C GLY A 9 -22.08 34.62 -41.29
N HIS A 10 -21.69 33.47 -40.76
CA HIS A 10 -22.02 33.12 -39.39
C HIS A 10 -20.72 32.86 -38.64
N LEU A 11 -20.38 33.85 -37.80
CA LEU A 11 -19.62 33.64 -36.58
C LEU A 11 -20.30 32.48 -35.83
N GLY A 12 -19.74 31.28 -35.93
CA GLY A 12 -20.09 30.15 -35.10
C GLY A 12 -19.71 30.49 -33.67
N ALA A 13 -20.70 30.89 -32.89
CA ALA A 13 -20.58 31.06 -31.45
C ALA A 13 -19.94 29.80 -30.84
N SER A 14 -18.86 30.00 -30.09
CA SER A 14 -18.33 29.00 -29.17
C SER A 14 -19.48 28.43 -28.34
N PRO A 15 -19.61 27.11 -28.18
CA PRO A 15 -20.66 26.55 -27.35
C PRO A 15 -20.44 27.06 -25.94
N LEU A 16 -21.41 27.84 -25.45
CA LEU A 16 -21.54 28.20 -24.05
C LEU A 16 -21.43 26.92 -23.23
N ILE A 17 -20.33 26.79 -22.49
CA ILE A 17 -20.13 25.73 -21.50
C ILE A 17 -21.30 25.87 -20.53
N SER A 18 -22.22 24.92 -20.57
CA SER A 18 -23.31 24.83 -19.60
C SER A 18 -22.69 24.76 -18.21
N ASN A 19 -23.00 25.73 -17.35
CA ASN A 19 -22.55 25.88 -15.95
C ASN A 19 -23.04 24.76 -15.00
N SER A 20 -23.37 23.57 -15.50
CA SER A 20 -23.70 22.41 -14.67
C SER A 20 -22.42 21.70 -14.27
N LEU A 21 -22.08 21.74 -12.98
CA LEU A 21 -20.99 20.96 -12.42
C LEU A 21 -21.22 19.46 -12.68
N ASN A 22 -20.15 18.71 -12.94
CA ASN A 22 -20.23 17.26 -13.05
C ASN A 22 -20.38 16.67 -11.64
N HIS A 23 -21.38 15.82 -11.45
CA HIS A 23 -21.72 15.20 -10.17
C HIS A 23 -21.99 13.70 -10.35
N ASN A 24 -22.09 12.96 -9.25
CA ASN A 24 -22.50 11.57 -9.26
C ASN A 24 -23.95 11.42 -9.73
N ASP A 25 -24.20 10.42 -10.58
CA ASP A 25 -25.54 10.06 -11.04
C ASP A 25 -26.02 8.83 -10.26
N SER A 26 -27.15 8.97 -9.55
CA SER A 26 -27.74 7.94 -8.69
C SER A 26 -28.03 6.60 -9.40
N HIS A 27 -28.18 6.60 -10.73
CA HIS A 27 -28.46 5.40 -11.52
C HIS A 27 -27.23 4.54 -11.86
N ARG A 28 -26.01 5.01 -11.56
CA ARG A 28 -24.75 4.33 -11.93
C ARG A 28 -24.15 3.52 -10.79
N SER A 29 -23.35 2.51 -11.12
CA SER A 29 -22.59 1.73 -10.14
C SER A 29 -21.44 2.55 -9.55
N TRP A 30 -21.06 2.24 -8.31
CA TRP A 30 -19.95 2.90 -7.62
C TRP A 30 -18.59 2.33 -8.05
N VAL A 31 -17.63 3.23 -8.24
CA VAL A 31 -16.20 2.93 -8.37
C VAL A 31 -15.45 3.76 -7.34
N VAL A 32 -14.66 3.10 -6.50
CA VAL A 32 -13.82 3.78 -5.51
C VAL A 32 -12.42 3.96 -6.08
N GLN A 33 -11.89 5.18 -6.03
CA GLN A 33 -10.58 5.52 -6.59
C GLN A 33 -9.63 5.96 -5.49
N LYS A 34 -8.59 5.16 -5.24
CA LYS A 34 -7.55 5.47 -4.26
C LYS A 34 -6.32 6.05 -4.94
N PHE A 35 -5.83 7.19 -4.45
CA PHE A 35 -4.61 7.83 -4.93
C PHE A 35 -3.51 7.83 -3.86
N GLY A 36 -2.30 7.40 -4.26
CA GLY A 36 -1.12 7.45 -3.40
C GLY A 36 -0.57 8.87 -3.22
N GLY A 37 0.21 9.08 -2.16
CA GLY A 37 0.71 10.42 -1.81
C GLY A 37 1.60 11.08 -2.87
N THR A 38 2.45 10.28 -3.54
CA THR A 38 3.29 10.78 -4.64
C THR A 38 2.47 11.02 -5.91
N SER A 39 1.41 10.26 -6.13
CA SER A 39 0.45 10.49 -7.21
C SER A 39 -0.26 11.83 -7.05
N VAL A 40 -0.77 12.13 -5.84
CA VAL A 40 -1.40 13.42 -5.54
C VAL A 40 -0.40 14.57 -5.65
N GLY A 41 0.85 14.36 -5.24
CA GLY A 41 1.85 15.43 -5.29
C GLY A 41 2.36 15.80 -6.68
N LYS A 42 2.47 14.83 -7.61
CA LYS A 42 3.04 15.05 -8.96
C LYS A 42 2.00 15.15 -10.07
N PHE A 43 0.86 14.46 -9.93
CA PHE A 43 -0.11 14.24 -11.01
C PHE A 43 -1.52 14.70 -10.61
N ALA A 44 -1.63 15.68 -9.70
CA ALA A 44 -2.90 16.21 -9.21
C ALA A 44 -3.86 16.61 -10.34
N VAL A 45 -3.32 17.27 -11.37
CA VAL A 45 -4.10 17.73 -12.53
C VAL A 45 -4.65 16.55 -13.35
N ASN A 46 -3.81 15.56 -13.64
CA ASN A 46 -4.24 14.33 -14.34
C ASN A 46 -5.30 13.56 -13.53
N ILE A 47 -5.18 13.55 -12.20
CA ILE A 47 -6.19 12.95 -11.31
C ILE A 47 -7.54 13.65 -11.48
N ALA A 48 -7.55 14.98 -11.47
CA ALA A 48 -8.79 15.75 -11.59
C ALA A 48 -9.43 15.62 -12.99
N GLU A 49 -8.65 15.80 -14.05
CA GLU A 49 -9.18 15.88 -15.43
C GLU A 49 -9.32 14.53 -16.12
N ASP A 50 -8.26 13.74 -16.15
CA ASP A 50 -8.17 12.54 -16.98
C ASP A 50 -8.77 11.32 -16.29
N ILE A 51 -8.87 11.36 -14.96
CA ILE A 51 -9.29 10.22 -14.14
C ILE A 51 -10.66 10.45 -13.53
N VAL A 52 -10.80 11.34 -12.55
CA VAL A 52 -12.04 11.51 -11.79
C VAL A 52 -13.15 12.06 -12.70
N ARG A 53 -12.90 13.20 -13.36
CA ARG A 53 -13.88 13.82 -14.27
C ARG A 53 -14.27 12.90 -15.44
N ALA A 54 -13.32 12.16 -16.00
CA ALA A 54 -13.60 11.20 -17.06
C ALA A 54 -14.46 10.02 -16.56
N SER A 55 -14.19 9.52 -15.36
CA SER A 55 -14.88 8.35 -14.79
C SER A 55 -16.32 8.66 -14.38
N LEU A 56 -16.62 9.91 -14.03
CA LEU A 56 -17.98 10.37 -13.71
C LEU A 56 -18.97 10.18 -14.86
N LYS A 57 -18.51 10.02 -16.11
CA LYS A 57 -19.38 9.74 -17.27
C LYS A 57 -20.00 8.35 -17.27
N HIS A 58 -19.43 7.41 -16.50
CA HIS A 58 -19.81 5.99 -16.54
C HIS A 58 -20.15 5.43 -15.16
N HIS A 59 -19.65 6.04 -14.08
CA HIS A 59 -19.79 5.52 -12.72
C HIS A 59 -20.05 6.65 -11.71
N ARG A 60 -20.54 6.27 -10.52
CA ARG A 60 -20.45 7.11 -9.32
C ARG A 60 -19.05 6.95 -8.71
N ILE A 61 -18.41 8.05 -8.34
CA ILE A 61 -17.02 8.06 -7.90
C ILE A 61 -16.94 8.49 -6.44
N ALA A 62 -16.22 7.70 -5.65
CA ALA A 62 -15.71 8.10 -4.34
C ALA A 62 -14.18 8.07 -4.37
N VAL A 63 -13.54 9.12 -3.86
CA VAL A 63 -12.08 9.29 -3.94
C VAL A 63 -11.47 9.15 -2.55
N VAL A 64 -10.42 8.35 -2.42
CA VAL A 64 -9.65 8.21 -1.17
C VAL A 64 -8.22 8.65 -1.42
N CYS A 65 -7.72 9.60 -0.64
CA CYS A 65 -6.39 10.18 -0.84
C CYS A 65 -5.46 9.90 0.34
N SER A 66 -4.23 9.50 0.05
CA SER A 66 -3.12 9.55 1.01
C SER A 66 -2.57 10.98 1.13
N ALA A 67 -1.78 11.23 2.18
CA ALA A 67 -1.09 12.50 2.37
C ALA A 67 -0.14 12.82 1.21
N ARG A 68 -0.07 14.10 0.81
CA ARG A 68 0.70 14.54 -0.36
C ARG A 68 2.21 14.32 -0.18
N SER A 69 2.91 14.04 -1.29
CA SER A 69 4.37 13.98 -1.34
C SER A 69 4.87 14.54 -2.66
N THR A 70 5.68 15.60 -2.60
CA THR A 70 6.16 16.36 -3.77
C THR A 70 7.15 15.59 -4.65
N GLY A 71 7.80 14.56 -4.13
CA GLY A 71 8.85 13.84 -4.86
C GLY A 71 8.97 12.39 -4.44
N LYS A 72 9.74 12.15 -3.37
CA LYS A 72 9.94 10.83 -2.78
C LYS A 72 9.07 10.68 -1.54
N LYS A 73 8.56 9.46 -1.31
CA LYS A 73 7.78 9.11 -0.10
C LYS A 73 8.49 9.56 1.20
N VAL A 74 9.82 9.49 1.23
CA VAL A 74 10.66 9.81 2.40
C VAL A 74 10.61 11.30 2.76
N GLU A 75 10.38 12.17 1.78
CA GLU A 75 10.25 13.63 1.95
C GLU A 75 8.78 14.07 2.00
N GLY A 76 7.84 13.11 2.03
CA GLY A 76 6.41 13.37 2.04
C GLY A 76 5.90 13.96 3.35
N THR A 77 4.68 14.49 3.31
CA THR A 77 4.03 15.11 4.47
C THR A 77 3.92 14.16 5.65
N THR A 78 3.56 12.88 5.43
CA THR A 78 3.54 11.87 6.51
C THR A 78 4.89 11.71 7.19
N SER A 79 6.00 11.68 6.43
CA SER A 79 7.33 11.57 7.03
C SER A 79 7.69 12.78 7.87
N ARG A 80 7.34 13.99 7.42
CA ARG A 80 7.54 15.22 8.21
C ARG A 80 6.67 15.23 9.47
N LEU A 81 5.43 14.73 9.40
CA LEU A 81 4.54 14.60 10.57
C LEU A 81 5.05 13.56 11.57
N LEU A 82 5.66 12.47 11.11
CA LEU A 82 6.33 11.50 11.98
C LEU A 82 7.58 12.11 12.65
N GLU A 83 8.32 12.96 11.94
CA GLU A 83 9.42 13.73 12.55
C GLU A 83 8.89 14.72 13.60
N ILE A 84 7.79 15.41 13.32
CA ILE A 84 7.09 16.28 14.28
C ILE A 84 6.71 15.49 15.55
N HIS A 85 6.19 14.28 15.41
CA HIS A 85 5.90 13.40 16.54
C HIS A 85 7.15 13.05 17.36
N GLY A 86 8.26 12.69 16.70
CA GLY A 86 9.53 12.41 17.41
C GLY A 86 10.11 13.63 18.13
N VAL A 87 9.98 14.82 17.53
CA VAL A 87 10.34 16.09 18.19
C VAL A 87 9.43 16.34 19.39
N LEU A 88 8.11 16.11 19.25
CA LEU A 88 7.15 16.29 20.34
C LEU A 88 7.45 15.35 21.53
N GLN A 89 7.81 14.09 21.27
CA GLN A 89 8.26 13.15 22.31
C GLN A 89 9.52 13.63 23.04
N SER A 90 10.48 14.17 22.27
CA SER A 90 11.72 14.72 22.82
C SER A 90 11.46 15.94 23.69
N VAL A 91 10.55 16.83 23.25
CA VAL A 91 10.14 18.02 24.01
C VAL A 91 9.46 17.61 25.33
N ASN A 92 8.52 16.65 25.29
CA ASN A 92 7.80 16.21 26.49
C ASN A 92 8.71 15.51 27.51
N SER A 93 9.83 14.95 27.06
CA SER A 93 10.84 14.32 27.94
C SER A 93 11.71 15.35 28.67
N LEU A 94 11.80 16.58 28.16
CA LEU A 94 12.58 17.67 28.74
C LEU A 94 11.70 18.51 29.68
N LYS A 95 11.99 18.44 31.00
CA LYS A 95 11.24 19.19 32.02
C LYS A 95 11.67 20.66 32.16
N ASP A 96 12.81 21.03 31.57
CA ASP A 96 13.37 22.38 31.67
C ASP A 96 13.08 23.19 30.40
N SER A 97 12.05 24.03 30.47
CA SER A 97 11.61 24.90 29.36
C SER A 97 12.59 26.03 29.04
N GLU A 98 13.58 26.32 29.90
CA GLU A 98 14.55 27.40 29.66
C GLU A 98 15.81 26.93 28.91
N SER A 99 16.02 25.62 28.84
CA SER A 99 17.12 24.97 28.12
C SER A 99 17.21 25.41 26.66
N ASP A 100 18.43 25.68 26.18
CA ASP A 100 18.71 25.95 24.76
C ASP A 100 18.29 24.77 23.87
N GLN A 101 18.36 23.55 24.39
CA GLN A 101 17.91 22.34 23.70
C GLN A 101 16.38 22.35 23.53
N TYR A 102 15.62 22.77 24.55
CA TYR A 102 14.17 22.90 24.47
C TYR A 102 13.77 23.95 23.42
N LYS A 103 14.36 25.15 23.46
CA LYS A 103 14.09 26.22 22.49
C LYS A 103 14.41 25.78 21.06
N SER A 104 15.51 25.05 20.87
CA SER A 104 15.89 24.48 19.56
C SER A 104 14.86 23.48 19.04
N LEU A 105 14.34 22.58 19.90
CA LEU A 105 13.32 21.60 19.51
C LEU A 105 11.97 22.26 19.19
N VAL A 106 11.55 23.28 19.94
CA VAL A 106 10.33 24.04 19.64
C VAL A 106 10.46 24.77 18.31
N SER A 107 11.59 25.44 18.06
CA SER A 107 11.85 26.09 16.77
C SER A 107 11.88 25.07 15.62
N LYS A 108 12.42 23.86 15.86
CA LYS A 108 12.38 22.77 14.88
C LYS A 108 10.94 22.31 14.60
N TYR A 109 10.11 22.17 15.63
CA TYR A 109 8.69 21.81 15.50
C TYR A 109 7.94 22.84 14.63
N GLU A 110 8.05 24.12 14.96
CA GLU A 110 7.38 25.21 14.24
C GLU A 110 7.83 25.28 12.78
N ARG A 111 9.14 25.17 12.54
CA ARG A 111 9.70 25.13 11.18
C ARG A 111 9.16 23.97 10.36
N LEU A 112 9.02 22.77 10.94
CA LEU A 112 8.48 21.62 10.22
C LEU A 112 7.01 21.84 9.83
N VAL A 113 6.21 22.46 10.71
CA VAL A 113 4.82 22.82 10.41
C VAL A 113 4.75 23.89 9.31
N ASP A 114 5.58 24.92 9.38
CA ASP A 114 5.66 25.97 8.35
C ASP A 114 6.06 25.40 6.98
N VAL A 115 7.03 24.49 6.94
CA VAL A 115 7.42 23.80 5.69
C VAL A 115 6.24 23.01 5.11
N ILE A 116 5.45 22.33 5.95
CA ILE A 116 4.25 21.61 5.48
C ILE A 116 3.22 22.60 4.94
N ARG A 117 2.95 23.70 5.66
CA ARG A 117 2.00 24.75 5.27
C ARG A 117 2.38 25.35 3.92
N ASP A 118 3.59 25.86 3.81
CA ASP A 118 4.06 26.61 2.65
C ASP A 118 4.10 25.71 1.40
N ASP A 119 4.49 24.45 1.56
CA ASP A 119 4.46 23.44 0.50
C ASP A 119 3.02 23.21 -0.02
N HIS A 120 2.01 23.11 0.86
CA HIS A 120 0.62 22.92 0.43
C HIS A 120 0.01 24.18 -0.18
N ILE A 121 0.31 25.37 0.36
CA ILE A 121 -0.15 26.64 -0.21
C ILE A 121 0.48 26.86 -1.58
N ALA A 122 1.77 26.53 -1.75
CA ALA A 122 2.44 26.61 -3.05
C ALA A 122 1.76 25.70 -4.07
N ALA A 123 1.43 24.46 -3.70
CA ALA A 123 0.71 23.52 -4.57
C ALA A 123 -0.71 23.99 -4.92
N ALA A 124 -1.43 24.58 -3.96
CA ALA A 124 -2.74 25.18 -4.20
C ALA A 124 -2.66 26.28 -5.26
N ARG A 125 -1.71 27.22 -5.08
CA ARG A 125 -1.50 28.35 -6.00
C ARG A 125 -0.99 27.93 -7.39
N SER A 126 -0.26 26.83 -7.49
CA SER A 126 0.29 26.38 -8.78
C SER A 126 -0.71 25.60 -9.64
N HIS A 127 -1.72 24.96 -9.04
CA HIS A 127 -2.60 24.03 -9.74
C HIS A 127 -4.07 24.47 -9.86
N ILE A 128 -4.54 25.35 -8.96
CA ILE A 128 -5.91 25.88 -8.97
C ILE A 128 -5.92 27.20 -9.73
N GLN A 129 -6.82 27.34 -10.70
CA GLN A 129 -6.92 28.52 -11.57
C GLN A 129 -7.82 29.60 -10.95
N ASP A 130 -8.90 29.19 -10.29
CA ASP A 130 -9.83 30.09 -9.60
C ASP A 130 -9.20 30.65 -8.30
N GLU A 131 -8.94 31.95 -8.29
CA GLU A 131 -8.36 32.66 -7.14
C GLU A 131 -9.21 32.58 -5.87
N ALA A 132 -10.55 32.53 -6.00
CA ALA A 132 -11.44 32.44 -4.85
C ALA A 132 -11.35 31.05 -4.20
N ILE A 133 -11.28 29.98 -5.02
CA ILE A 133 -11.08 28.61 -4.53
C ILE A 133 -9.69 28.47 -3.90
N ALA A 134 -8.66 28.99 -4.56
CA ALA A 134 -7.28 28.93 -4.06
C ALA A 134 -7.11 29.69 -2.74
N SER A 135 -7.73 30.87 -2.60
CA SER A 135 -7.68 31.67 -1.37
C SER A 135 -8.40 30.98 -0.22
N ARG A 136 -9.59 30.42 -0.46
CA ARG A 136 -10.33 29.63 0.52
C ARG A 136 -9.54 28.41 0.99
N LEU A 137 -8.94 27.67 0.05
CA LEU A 137 -8.10 26.51 0.39
C LEU A 137 -6.87 26.92 1.21
N ALA A 138 -6.19 28.03 0.86
CA ALA A 138 -5.04 28.51 1.62
C ALA A 138 -5.41 28.81 3.08
N LYS A 139 -6.56 29.44 3.31
CA LYS A 139 -7.08 29.72 4.66
C LYS A 139 -7.41 28.43 5.44
N ASP A 140 -7.99 27.44 4.76
CA ASP A 140 -8.26 26.14 5.38
C ASP A 140 -6.95 25.42 5.77
N ILE A 141 -5.93 25.45 4.89
CA ILE A 141 -4.60 24.89 5.17
C ILE A 141 -3.95 25.58 6.37
N GLU A 142 -4.01 26.92 6.43
CA GLU A 142 -3.50 27.70 7.56
C GLU A 142 -4.18 27.32 8.87
N THR A 143 -5.50 27.09 8.83
CA THR A 143 -6.28 26.68 10.00
C THR A 143 -5.86 25.30 10.51
N GLU A 144 -5.75 24.31 9.61
CA GLU A 144 -5.31 22.96 9.96
C GLU A 144 -3.85 22.94 10.49
N CYS A 145 -2.94 23.72 9.88
CA CYS A 145 -1.57 23.86 10.38
C CYS A 145 -1.51 24.54 11.75
N LYS A 146 -2.41 25.50 12.01
CA LYS A 146 -2.53 26.13 13.33
C LYS A 146 -3.01 25.13 14.38
N GLU A 147 -3.93 24.23 14.05
CA GLU A 147 -4.33 23.14 14.96
C GLU A 147 -3.16 22.24 15.35
N ILE A 148 -2.24 21.95 14.42
CA ILE A 148 -1.01 21.19 14.74
C ILE A 148 -0.16 21.98 15.75
N GLN A 149 0.02 23.29 15.56
CA GLN A 149 0.76 24.13 16.51
C GLN A 149 0.08 24.17 17.90
N GLU A 150 -1.25 24.29 17.93
CA GLU A 150 -2.04 24.27 19.16
C GLU A 150 -1.99 22.89 19.84
N TYR A 151 -1.87 21.80 19.08
CA TYR A 151 -1.72 20.45 19.62
C TYR A 151 -0.45 20.33 20.48
N ARG A 152 0.67 20.92 20.05
CA ARG A 152 1.89 21.00 20.88
C ARG A 152 1.62 21.69 22.22
N LEU A 153 0.99 22.86 22.17
CA LEU A 153 0.66 23.64 23.36
C LEU A 153 -0.28 22.88 24.29
N ALA A 154 -1.22 22.10 23.74
CA ALA A 154 -2.12 21.27 24.51
C ALA A 154 -1.38 20.12 25.20
N VAL A 155 -0.50 19.42 24.49
CA VAL A 155 0.31 18.33 25.05
C VAL A 155 1.16 18.84 26.22
N GLU A 156 1.78 20.00 26.06
CA GLU A 156 2.58 20.65 27.10
C GLU A 156 1.74 21.09 28.31
N ARG A 157 0.62 21.79 28.06
CA ARG A 157 -0.22 22.34 29.13
C ARG A 157 -0.91 21.27 29.96
N TRP A 158 -1.37 20.20 29.31
CA TRP A 158 -2.19 19.15 29.91
C TRP A 158 -1.41 17.86 30.22
N HIS A 159 -0.10 17.84 29.95
CA HIS A 159 0.78 16.68 30.15
C HIS A 159 0.20 15.40 29.52
N LEU A 160 -0.24 15.53 28.27
CA LEU A 160 -0.83 14.41 27.55
C LEU A 160 0.25 13.36 27.23
N GLU A 161 -0.10 12.09 27.38
CA GLU A 161 0.76 10.99 26.97
C GLU A 161 0.90 10.99 25.44
N ILE A 162 2.15 10.85 24.97
CA ILE A 162 2.47 10.77 23.54
C ILE A 162 2.62 9.29 23.18
N ASP A 163 1.50 8.69 22.83
CA ASP A 163 1.33 7.28 22.49
C ASP A 163 1.10 7.07 20.98
N SER A 164 0.88 5.82 20.55
CA SER A 164 0.57 5.49 19.15
C SER A 164 -0.69 6.22 18.63
N ARG A 165 -1.65 6.54 19.51
CA ARG A 165 -2.84 7.31 19.16
C ARG A 165 -2.51 8.76 18.80
N SER A 166 -1.61 9.40 19.55
CA SER A 166 -1.14 10.76 19.24
C SER A 166 -0.41 10.82 17.89
N LYS A 167 0.40 9.80 17.59
CA LYS A 167 1.09 9.61 16.31
C LYS A 167 0.11 9.52 15.15
N ASP A 168 -0.89 8.65 15.29
CA ASP A 168 -1.96 8.46 14.31
C ASP A 168 -2.74 9.75 14.04
N ARG A 169 -3.08 10.50 15.09
CA ARG A 169 -3.75 11.80 14.95
C ARG A 169 -2.89 12.82 14.21
N LEU A 170 -1.59 12.89 14.51
CA LEU A 170 -0.68 13.78 13.78
C LEU A 170 -0.60 13.40 12.29
N VAL A 171 -0.49 12.11 11.97
CA VAL A 171 -0.45 11.62 10.58
C VAL A 171 -1.74 11.95 9.82
N SER A 172 -2.90 11.93 10.49
CA SER A 172 -4.20 12.25 9.88
C SER A 172 -4.24 13.63 9.20
N PHE A 173 -3.58 14.65 9.79
CA PHE A 173 -3.54 15.99 9.20
C PHE A 173 -2.95 16.01 7.80
N GLY A 174 -1.99 15.13 7.50
CA GLY A 174 -1.42 15.04 6.15
C GLY A 174 -2.46 14.65 5.10
N GLU A 175 -3.40 13.78 5.47
CA GLU A 175 -4.50 13.37 4.58
C GLU A 175 -5.60 14.41 4.51
N LYS A 176 -5.91 15.10 5.61
CA LYS A 176 -6.85 16.24 5.61
C LYS A 176 -6.41 17.30 4.61
N LEU A 177 -5.14 17.74 4.70
CA LEU A 177 -4.56 18.72 3.79
C LEU A 177 -4.60 18.26 2.33
N SER A 178 -4.30 16.98 2.08
CA SER A 178 -4.33 16.37 0.75
C SER A 178 -5.75 16.31 0.15
N CYS A 179 -6.74 15.87 0.95
CA CYS A 179 -8.12 15.74 0.50
C CYS A 179 -8.77 17.10 0.23
N ARG A 180 -8.51 18.11 1.09
CA ARG A 180 -8.95 19.49 0.84
C ARG A 180 -8.39 20.04 -0.45
N PHE A 181 -7.11 19.80 -0.72
CA PHE A 181 -6.46 20.20 -1.99
C PHE A 181 -7.11 19.53 -3.20
N VAL A 182 -7.32 18.21 -3.16
CA VAL A 182 -7.96 17.47 -4.28
C VAL A 182 -9.41 17.90 -4.48
N ALA A 183 -10.19 18.11 -3.41
CA ALA A 183 -11.56 18.59 -3.50
C ALA A 183 -11.64 19.98 -4.15
N ALA A 184 -10.79 20.91 -3.72
CA ALA A 184 -10.70 22.25 -4.31
C ALA A 184 -10.28 22.20 -5.79
N LEU A 185 -9.32 21.34 -6.15
CA LEU A 185 -8.88 21.17 -7.53
C LEU A 185 -10.00 20.57 -8.42
N LEU A 186 -10.81 19.66 -7.90
CA LEU A 186 -11.95 19.12 -8.63
C LEU A 186 -13.04 20.19 -8.85
N GLN A 187 -13.32 21.02 -7.83
CA GLN A 187 -14.24 22.14 -7.94
C GLN A 187 -13.79 23.13 -9.03
N ASP A 188 -12.49 23.46 -9.07
CA ASP A 188 -11.87 24.30 -10.13
C ASP A 188 -12.08 23.72 -11.53
N ARG A 189 -12.08 22.39 -11.69
CA ARG A 189 -12.33 21.70 -12.96
C ARG A 189 -13.80 21.39 -13.25
N GLY A 190 -14.71 22.01 -12.49
CA GLY A 190 -16.15 21.89 -12.71
C GLY A 190 -16.73 20.54 -12.28
N VAL A 191 -16.17 19.92 -11.24
CA VAL A 191 -16.71 18.74 -10.57
C VAL A 191 -17.23 19.15 -9.20
N ASP A 192 -18.48 18.81 -8.88
CA ASP A 192 -19.07 19.07 -7.57
C ASP A 192 -18.51 18.07 -6.55
N ALA A 193 -17.40 18.43 -5.92
CA ALA A 193 -16.67 17.59 -4.98
C ALA A 193 -16.80 18.11 -3.54
N GLU A 194 -16.90 17.20 -2.58
CA GLU A 194 -17.00 17.50 -1.15
C GLU A 194 -15.89 16.79 -0.37
N TYR A 195 -15.21 17.55 0.50
CA TYR A 195 -14.26 17.00 1.45
C TYR A 195 -14.99 16.28 2.59
N VAL A 196 -14.61 15.04 2.87
CA VAL A 196 -15.17 14.21 3.95
C VAL A 196 -14.06 13.77 4.88
N ASP A 197 -14.08 14.28 6.11
CA ASP A 197 -13.16 13.86 7.17
C ASP A 197 -13.65 12.58 7.86
N LEU A 198 -12.88 11.50 7.75
CA LEU A 198 -13.17 10.23 8.41
C LEU A 198 -12.49 10.10 9.79
N SER A 199 -11.71 11.10 10.21
CA SER A 199 -10.95 11.06 11.47
C SER A 199 -11.82 10.82 12.70
N ASP A 200 -13.03 11.36 12.67
CA ASP A 200 -13.98 11.30 13.79
C ASP A 200 -15.20 10.43 13.42
N ALA A 201 -15.14 9.69 12.31
CA ALA A 201 -16.24 8.85 11.84
C ALA A 201 -16.58 7.74 12.85
N ILE A 202 -15.63 7.31 13.67
CA ILE A 202 -15.84 6.19 14.58
C ILE A 202 -15.19 6.44 15.94
N HIS A 203 -16.02 6.36 16.98
CA HIS A 203 -15.61 6.42 18.37
C HIS A 203 -15.91 5.08 19.03
N PHE A 204 -14.93 4.16 19.00
CA PHE A 204 -15.07 2.88 19.67
C PHE A 204 -15.03 3.11 21.20
N LYS A 205 -16.13 2.83 21.90
CA LYS A 205 -16.20 2.90 23.36
C LYS A 205 -15.37 1.81 24.05
N THR A 206 -14.97 0.76 23.33
CA THR A 206 -14.14 -0.33 23.88
C THR A 206 -13.41 -1.04 22.74
N PRO A 207 -12.10 -1.27 22.81
CA PRO A 207 -11.39 -2.07 21.83
C PRO A 207 -11.75 -3.55 22.03
N LYS A 208 -12.78 -4.03 21.34
CA LYS A 208 -12.81 -5.43 20.92
C LYS A 208 -11.86 -5.50 19.73
N GLY A 209 -11.00 -6.52 19.66
CA GLY A 209 -9.95 -6.61 18.63
C GLY A 209 -10.45 -6.46 17.18
N MET A 210 -9.52 -6.47 16.21
CA MET A 210 -9.83 -6.29 14.78
C MET A 210 -10.55 -7.49 14.15
N ASN A 211 -11.81 -7.69 14.56
CA ASN A 211 -12.66 -8.77 14.09
C ASN A 211 -13.48 -8.34 12.86
N LEU A 212 -14.14 -9.29 12.20
CA LEU A 212 -15.01 -9.01 11.05
C LEU A 212 -16.11 -7.98 11.37
N GLU A 213 -16.66 -8.02 12.58
CA GLU A 213 -17.67 -7.06 13.06
C GLU A 213 -17.13 -5.62 13.07
N PHE A 214 -15.88 -5.43 13.49
CA PHE A 214 -15.22 -4.13 13.50
C PHE A 214 -15.20 -3.52 12.09
N TYR A 215 -14.75 -4.28 11.10
CA TYR A 215 -14.67 -3.80 9.71
C TYR A 215 -16.05 -3.49 9.12
N ARG A 216 -17.07 -4.30 9.46
CA ARG A 216 -18.45 -4.06 9.02
C ARG A 216 -19.00 -2.76 9.62
N ASP A 217 -18.78 -2.52 10.91
CA ASP A 217 -19.27 -1.32 11.59
C ASP A 217 -18.55 -0.06 11.06
N VAL A 218 -17.25 -0.17 10.74
CA VAL A 218 -16.48 0.89 10.05
C VAL A 218 -17.07 1.20 8.68
N ALA A 219 -17.30 0.18 7.85
CA ALA A 219 -17.85 0.35 6.51
C ALA A 219 -19.24 0.99 6.55
N ALA A 220 -20.08 0.65 7.55
CA ALA A 220 -21.39 1.25 7.75
C ALA A 220 -21.31 2.74 8.14
N ALA A 221 -20.40 3.11 9.05
CA ALA A 221 -20.21 4.51 9.46
C ALA A 221 -19.68 5.38 8.29
N ILE A 222 -18.76 4.83 7.49
CA ILE A 222 -18.25 5.49 6.29
C ILE A 222 -19.37 5.69 5.26
N LYS A 223 -20.23 4.69 5.07
CA LYS A 223 -21.38 4.79 4.17
C LYS A 223 -22.30 5.94 4.55
N GLU A 224 -22.62 6.11 5.84
CA GLU A 224 -23.47 7.22 6.31
C GLU A 224 -22.88 8.59 5.93
N LYS A 225 -21.55 8.74 6.04
CA LYS A 225 -20.85 9.96 5.63
C LYS A 225 -20.92 10.19 4.12
N ILE A 226 -20.84 9.13 3.32
CA ILE A 226 -20.94 9.20 1.86
C ILE A 226 -22.37 9.53 1.42
N ASP A 227 -23.36 8.91 2.06
CA ASP A 227 -24.78 9.16 1.74
C ASP A 227 -25.16 10.62 2.06
N ALA A 228 -24.53 11.24 3.06
CA ALA A 228 -24.69 12.67 3.36
C ALA A 228 -24.17 13.61 2.25
N CYS A 229 -23.28 13.14 1.38
CA CYS A 229 -22.79 13.91 0.22
C CYS A 229 -23.81 14.01 -0.91
N GLN A 230 -24.85 13.18 -0.92
CA GLN A 230 -25.86 13.08 -1.97
C GLN A 230 -25.22 12.81 -3.36
N ASP A 231 -25.39 13.73 -4.31
CA ASP A 231 -24.85 13.62 -5.67
C ASP A 231 -23.42 14.17 -5.78
N ARG A 232 -22.87 14.78 -4.72
CA ARG A 232 -21.50 15.29 -4.73
C ARG A 232 -20.50 14.15 -4.73
N VAL A 233 -19.31 14.40 -5.26
CA VAL A 233 -18.19 13.44 -5.29
C VAL A 233 -17.46 13.51 -3.94
N PRO A 234 -17.56 12.48 -3.08
CA PRO A 234 -16.90 12.50 -1.77
C PRO A 234 -15.40 12.27 -1.93
N ILE A 235 -14.61 13.15 -1.31
CA ILE A 235 -13.15 13.06 -1.21
C ILE A 235 -12.79 12.74 0.24
N LEU A 236 -12.49 11.48 0.50
CA LEU A 236 -12.35 10.91 1.83
C LEU A 236 -10.88 10.81 2.27
N THR A 237 -10.64 11.10 3.55
CA THR A 237 -9.34 10.84 4.19
C THR A 237 -9.03 9.36 4.28
N GLY A 238 -7.76 8.98 4.13
CA GLY A 238 -7.32 7.59 4.32
C GLY A 238 -7.43 7.10 5.77
N TYR A 239 -7.36 8.03 6.72
CA TYR A 239 -7.45 7.84 8.15
C TYR A 239 -8.91 7.88 8.56
N PHE A 240 -9.39 6.81 9.19
CA PHE A 240 -10.79 6.61 9.56
C PHE A 240 -11.00 6.48 11.08
N GLY A 241 -10.12 7.12 11.86
CA GLY A 241 -10.23 7.20 13.32
C GLY A 241 -9.34 6.21 14.06
N THR A 242 -9.61 6.06 15.36
CA THR A 242 -8.74 5.31 16.27
C THR A 242 -9.02 3.81 16.18
N VAL A 243 -8.01 3.03 15.79
CA VAL A 243 -8.06 1.57 15.73
C VAL A 243 -7.40 0.97 16.98
N PRO A 244 -7.89 -0.15 17.53
CA PRO A 244 -7.19 -0.85 18.62
C PRO A 244 -5.74 -1.17 18.25
N GLY A 245 -4.77 -0.73 19.07
CA GLY A 245 -3.34 -0.87 18.80
C GLY A 245 -2.71 0.24 17.94
N GLY A 246 -3.52 1.13 17.37
CA GLY A 246 -3.08 2.16 16.44
C GLY A 246 -3.02 1.69 14.99
N LEU A 247 -3.18 2.61 14.05
CA LEU A 247 -3.09 2.36 12.61
C LEU A 247 -1.64 2.15 12.18
N MET A 248 -0.73 3.01 12.65
CA MET A 248 0.67 2.97 12.21
C MET A 248 1.52 1.91 12.93
N ASP A 249 1.29 1.72 14.23
CA ASP A 249 2.07 0.83 15.09
C ASP A 249 1.34 -0.49 15.42
N GLY A 250 0.08 -0.63 15.00
CA GLY A 250 -0.69 -1.86 15.13
C GLY A 250 -0.55 -2.77 13.90
N GLU A 251 -1.44 -3.77 13.80
CA GLU A 251 -1.35 -4.83 12.78
C GLU A 251 -1.57 -4.34 11.34
N ILE A 252 -2.12 -3.13 11.15
CA ILE A 252 -2.36 -2.55 9.81
C ILE A 252 -1.07 -1.96 9.25
N GLY A 253 -0.35 -1.15 10.03
CA GLY A 253 0.88 -0.49 9.59
C GLY A 253 0.74 0.40 8.36
N ARG A 254 1.81 0.45 7.55
CA ARG A 254 1.86 1.28 6.34
C ARG A 254 1.00 0.68 5.24
N GLY A 255 0.04 1.45 4.73
CA GLY A 255 -0.92 0.97 3.73
C GLY A 255 -2.37 1.05 4.20
N TYR A 256 -2.62 1.57 5.41
CA TYR A 256 -3.96 1.78 5.94
C TYR A 256 -4.89 2.58 5.01
N THR A 257 -4.39 3.48 4.16
CA THR A 257 -5.22 4.16 3.15
C THR A 257 -5.81 3.19 2.14
N ASP A 258 -5.08 2.13 1.75
CA ASP A 258 -5.59 1.10 0.83
C ASP A 258 -6.72 0.33 1.53
N LEU A 259 -6.56 0.01 2.82
CA LEU A 259 -7.59 -0.64 3.64
C LEU A 259 -8.83 0.26 3.77
N CYS A 260 -8.66 1.56 4.04
CA CYS A 260 -9.76 2.52 4.06
C CYS A 260 -10.54 2.51 2.74
N ALA A 261 -9.84 2.51 1.60
CA ALA A 261 -10.48 2.46 0.30
C ALA A 261 -11.25 1.14 0.06
N ALA A 262 -10.76 0.01 0.57
CA ALA A 262 -11.53 -1.23 0.59
C ALA A 262 -12.79 -1.12 1.46
N LEU A 263 -12.70 -0.53 2.65
CA LEU A 263 -13.86 -0.36 3.54
C LEU A 263 -14.91 0.59 2.95
N VAL A 264 -14.47 1.65 2.27
CA VAL A 264 -15.33 2.52 1.45
C VAL A 264 -16.02 1.69 0.37
N ALA A 265 -15.28 0.89 -0.39
CA ALA A 265 -15.82 0.06 -1.47
C ALA A 265 -16.85 -0.96 -0.96
N VAL A 266 -16.56 -1.62 0.16
CA VAL A 266 -17.50 -2.54 0.82
C VAL A 266 -18.74 -1.80 1.31
N GLY A 267 -18.58 -0.62 1.94
CA GLY A 267 -19.70 0.16 2.47
C GLY A 267 -20.69 0.64 1.41
N VAL A 268 -20.19 1.09 0.26
CA VAL A 268 -21.04 1.55 -0.87
C VAL A 268 -21.45 0.44 -1.84
N ALA A 269 -21.04 -0.81 -1.59
CA ALA A 269 -21.19 -1.94 -2.51
C ALA A 269 -20.68 -1.60 -3.92
N ALA A 270 -19.43 -1.14 -4.00
CA ALA A 270 -18.80 -0.74 -5.24
C ALA A 270 -18.63 -1.91 -6.22
N GLU A 271 -18.71 -1.62 -7.51
CA GLU A 271 -18.41 -2.59 -8.55
C GLU A 271 -16.90 -2.84 -8.66
N GLU A 272 -16.08 -1.80 -8.44
CA GLU A 272 -14.63 -1.85 -8.61
C GLU A 272 -13.92 -0.93 -7.60
N LEU A 273 -12.84 -1.44 -7.01
CA LEU A 273 -11.86 -0.63 -6.28
C LEU A 273 -10.64 -0.38 -7.19
N GLN A 274 -10.40 0.87 -7.56
CA GLN A 274 -9.26 1.29 -8.36
C GLN A 274 -8.14 1.85 -7.48
N VAL A 275 -6.98 1.20 -7.49
CA VAL A 275 -5.76 1.66 -6.82
C VAL A 275 -4.85 2.31 -7.87
N TRP A 276 -4.75 3.64 -7.82
CA TRP A 276 -3.97 4.42 -8.76
C TRP A 276 -2.54 4.65 -8.25
N LYS A 277 -1.58 4.22 -9.07
CA LYS A 277 -0.13 4.25 -8.80
C LYS A 277 0.62 4.96 -9.94
N GLU A 278 1.94 5.04 -9.82
CA GLU A 278 2.85 5.57 -10.86
C GLU A 278 3.34 4.49 -11.85
N VAL A 279 2.78 3.27 -11.77
CA VAL A 279 3.11 2.10 -12.59
C VAL A 279 1.84 1.51 -13.20
N ASP A 280 1.95 0.87 -14.36
CA ASP A 280 0.81 0.31 -15.12
C ASP A 280 0.06 -0.80 -14.37
N GLY A 281 0.73 -1.51 -13.47
CA GLY A 281 0.12 -2.57 -12.68
C GLY A 281 1.18 -3.48 -12.10
N ILE A 282 0.86 -4.76 -11.98
CA ILE A 282 1.77 -5.81 -11.56
C ILE A 282 2.41 -6.42 -12.80
N PHE A 283 3.73 -6.58 -12.78
CA PHE A 283 4.50 -7.16 -13.87
C PHE A 283 4.98 -8.56 -13.52
N THR A 284 5.31 -9.35 -14.53
CA THR A 284 5.93 -10.68 -14.39
C THR A 284 7.29 -10.65 -13.66
N ALA A 285 7.94 -9.49 -13.61
CA ALA A 285 9.16 -9.21 -12.85
C ALA A 285 9.27 -7.69 -12.68
N ASP A 286 10.17 -7.19 -11.82
CA ASP A 286 10.39 -5.75 -11.69
C ASP A 286 10.89 -5.15 -13.04
N PRO A 287 10.12 -4.28 -13.70
CA PRO A 287 10.47 -3.74 -15.01
C PRO A 287 11.71 -2.83 -14.98
N SER A 288 12.11 -2.32 -13.81
CA SER A 288 13.35 -1.55 -13.66
C SER A 288 14.60 -2.43 -13.71
N LYS A 289 14.46 -3.70 -13.34
CA LYS A 289 15.54 -4.70 -13.30
C LYS A 289 15.49 -5.65 -14.50
N VAL A 290 14.30 -5.92 -15.05
CA VAL A 290 14.05 -6.84 -16.18
C VAL A 290 13.32 -6.11 -17.31
N PRO A 291 14.00 -5.71 -18.39
CA PRO A 291 13.38 -4.97 -19.50
C PRO A 291 12.30 -5.76 -20.27
N THR A 292 12.37 -7.09 -20.23
CA THR A 292 11.40 -8.00 -20.88
C THR A 292 10.16 -8.25 -20.04
N ALA A 293 10.05 -7.65 -18.85
CA ALA A 293 8.90 -7.82 -17.96
C ALA A 293 7.60 -7.39 -18.65
N ARG A 294 6.55 -8.20 -18.49
CA ARG A 294 5.24 -7.97 -19.11
C ARG A 294 4.21 -7.62 -18.04
N LEU A 295 3.31 -6.71 -18.38
CA LEU A 295 2.17 -6.38 -17.54
C LEU A 295 1.23 -7.59 -17.43
N LEU A 296 0.86 -7.96 -16.22
CA LEU A 296 -0.16 -8.97 -15.96
C LEU A 296 -1.54 -8.34 -16.12
N SER A 297 -2.38 -8.91 -16.99
CA SER A 297 -3.76 -8.44 -17.16
C SER A 297 -4.65 -8.78 -15.97
N THR A 298 -4.45 -9.96 -15.41
CA THR A 298 -5.28 -10.54 -14.34
C THR A 298 -4.42 -11.38 -13.41
N ILE A 299 -4.73 -11.35 -12.11
CA ILE A 299 -4.06 -12.13 -11.07
C ILE A 299 -5.06 -12.55 -9.99
N THR A 300 -4.84 -13.67 -9.32
CA THR A 300 -5.65 -14.05 -8.15
C THR A 300 -5.20 -13.29 -6.90
N PRO A 301 -6.05 -13.13 -5.87
CA PRO A 301 -5.64 -12.51 -4.63
C PRO A 301 -4.52 -13.24 -3.91
N SER A 302 -4.52 -14.57 -3.98
CA SER A 302 -3.49 -15.41 -3.37
C SER A 302 -2.12 -15.19 -4.02
N GLU A 303 -2.07 -15.08 -5.36
CA GLU A 303 -0.85 -14.69 -6.07
C GLU A 303 -0.43 -13.24 -5.74
N ALA A 304 -1.37 -12.30 -5.70
CA ALA A 304 -1.09 -10.89 -5.40
C ALA A 304 -0.57 -10.68 -3.97
N ALA A 305 -1.05 -11.46 -3.00
CA ALA A 305 -0.57 -11.45 -1.62
C ALA A 305 0.90 -11.91 -1.54
N GLU A 306 1.24 -13.01 -2.21
CA GLU A 306 2.62 -13.50 -2.28
C GLU A 306 3.56 -12.48 -2.96
N LEU A 307 3.14 -11.90 -4.10
CA LEU A 307 3.95 -10.88 -4.78
C LEU A 307 4.16 -9.62 -3.94
N THR A 308 3.14 -9.22 -3.18
CA THR A 308 3.26 -8.07 -2.26
C THR A 308 4.27 -8.35 -1.16
N PHE A 309 4.24 -9.56 -0.57
CA PHE A 309 5.15 -9.94 0.51
C PHE A 309 6.63 -9.96 0.05
N TYR A 310 6.91 -10.46 -1.16
CA TYR A 310 8.27 -10.65 -1.68
C TYR A 310 8.81 -9.52 -2.56
N GLY A 311 8.27 -8.29 -2.41
CA GLY A 311 8.91 -7.08 -2.93
C GLY A 311 8.13 -6.30 -3.99
N SER A 312 6.95 -6.76 -4.41
CA SER A 312 6.04 -5.99 -5.28
C SER A 312 5.00 -5.26 -4.43
N GLU A 313 5.38 -4.24 -3.65
CA GLU A 313 4.48 -3.46 -2.79
C GLU A 313 3.43 -2.67 -3.62
N VAL A 314 2.43 -3.37 -4.11
CA VAL A 314 1.38 -2.82 -4.98
C VAL A 314 0.07 -2.66 -4.23
N ILE A 315 -0.23 -3.45 -3.21
CA ILE A 315 -1.45 -3.29 -2.43
C ILE A 315 -1.29 -3.85 -1.03
N HIS A 316 -1.91 -3.23 -0.03
CA HIS A 316 -1.89 -3.79 1.32
C HIS A 316 -2.69 -5.11 1.40
N HIS A 317 -2.19 -6.13 2.10
CA HIS A 317 -2.84 -7.45 2.14
C HIS A 317 -4.25 -7.42 2.77
N LEU A 318 -4.43 -6.66 3.86
CA LEU A 318 -5.75 -6.50 4.48
C LEU A 318 -6.79 -5.90 3.52
N THR A 319 -6.38 -5.08 2.55
CA THR A 319 -7.27 -4.53 1.52
C THR A 319 -7.88 -5.64 0.69
N MET A 320 -7.08 -6.64 0.31
CA MET A 320 -7.53 -7.79 -0.47
C MET A 320 -8.53 -8.62 0.34
N ASP A 321 -8.23 -8.91 1.61
CA ASP A 321 -9.11 -9.70 2.47
C ASP A 321 -10.52 -9.11 2.60
N GLN A 322 -10.64 -7.79 2.72
CA GLN A 322 -11.94 -7.13 2.88
C GLN A 322 -12.80 -7.21 1.61
N VAL A 323 -12.22 -6.93 0.44
CA VAL A 323 -12.98 -6.88 -0.82
C VAL A 323 -13.34 -8.26 -1.36
N ILE A 324 -12.54 -9.29 -1.06
CA ILE A 324 -12.83 -10.69 -1.45
C ILE A 324 -13.99 -11.25 -0.62
N ARG A 325 -14.03 -10.92 0.68
CA ARG A 325 -15.08 -11.37 1.60
C ARG A 325 -16.39 -10.58 1.44
N ALA A 326 -16.37 -9.48 0.69
CA ALA A 326 -17.56 -8.72 0.36
C ALA A 326 -18.58 -9.60 -0.40
N THR A 327 -19.87 -9.29 -0.25
CA THR A 327 -20.95 -9.98 -0.96
C THR A 327 -21.77 -8.95 -1.74
N PRO A 328 -21.67 -8.88 -3.08
CA PRO A 328 -20.77 -9.67 -3.94
C PRO A 328 -19.28 -9.28 -3.79
N PRO A 329 -18.34 -10.17 -4.17
CA PRO A 329 -16.91 -9.85 -4.17
C PRO A 329 -16.58 -8.67 -5.08
N ILE A 330 -15.72 -7.76 -4.61
CA ILE A 330 -15.36 -6.54 -5.33
C ILE A 330 -14.01 -6.77 -6.02
N LYS A 331 -13.94 -6.54 -7.34
CA LYS A 331 -12.69 -6.61 -8.10
C LYS A 331 -11.80 -5.41 -7.77
N ILE A 332 -10.49 -5.65 -7.66
CA ILE A 332 -9.50 -4.57 -7.50
C ILE A 332 -8.82 -4.36 -8.85
N ARG A 333 -8.62 -3.11 -9.24
CA ARG A 333 -7.83 -2.76 -10.42
C ARG A 333 -6.70 -1.82 -10.05
N ILE A 334 -5.48 -2.21 -10.39
CA ILE A 334 -4.30 -1.37 -10.23
C ILE A 334 -4.08 -0.64 -11.55
N LYS A 335 -4.01 0.69 -11.51
CA LYS A 335 -3.88 1.56 -12.69
C LYS A 335 -2.75 2.58 -12.53
N ASN A 336 -2.30 3.15 -13.64
CA ASN A 336 -1.27 4.20 -13.67
C ASN A 336 -1.86 5.59 -13.87
N VAL A 337 -1.49 6.53 -12.99
CA VAL A 337 -1.87 7.94 -13.13
C VAL A 337 -1.26 8.62 -14.35
N LYS A 338 -0.11 8.13 -14.84
CA LYS A 338 0.57 8.65 -16.06
C LYS A 338 -0.06 8.11 -17.34
N ASN A 339 -0.76 6.98 -17.26
CA ASN A 339 -1.39 6.33 -18.40
C ASN A 339 -2.83 5.89 -18.04
N PRO A 340 -3.77 6.85 -17.91
CA PRO A 340 -5.13 6.55 -17.43
C PRO A 340 -5.94 5.60 -18.31
N GLN A 341 -5.63 5.55 -19.61
CA GLN A 341 -6.26 4.69 -20.58
C GLN A 341 -5.75 3.25 -20.54
N GLY A 342 -4.65 2.98 -19.81
CA GLY A 342 -4.16 1.63 -19.60
C GLY A 342 -5.15 0.77 -18.81
N ASN A 343 -5.31 -0.49 -19.22
CA ASN A 343 -6.20 -1.45 -18.55
C ASN A 343 -5.70 -1.85 -17.15
N GLY A 344 -4.38 -1.76 -16.96
CA GLY A 344 -3.68 -2.15 -15.76
C GLY A 344 -3.81 -3.64 -15.41
N THR A 345 -3.72 -3.96 -14.12
CA THR A 345 -3.88 -5.33 -13.62
C THR A 345 -5.15 -5.45 -12.79
N ILE A 346 -5.97 -6.46 -13.08
CA ILE A 346 -7.18 -6.77 -12.31
C ILE A 346 -6.89 -7.92 -11.34
N ILE A 347 -7.14 -7.72 -10.06
CA ILE A 347 -7.15 -8.78 -9.06
C ILE A 347 -8.59 -9.33 -9.01
N LEU A 348 -8.76 -10.57 -9.48
CA LEU A 348 -10.06 -11.23 -9.57
C LEU A 348 -10.20 -12.23 -8.43
N PRO A 349 -11.20 -12.09 -7.54
CA PRO A 349 -11.46 -13.06 -6.48
C PRO A 349 -11.55 -14.49 -7.04
N ASP A 350 -10.93 -15.44 -6.35
CA ASP A 350 -11.04 -16.84 -6.72
C ASP A 350 -12.53 -17.25 -6.69
N PRO A 351 -13.04 -17.98 -7.71
CA PRO A 351 -14.38 -18.51 -7.65
C PRO A 351 -14.50 -19.38 -6.38
N ILE A 352 -15.52 -19.14 -5.57
CA ILE A 352 -15.76 -19.88 -4.33
C ILE A 352 -15.92 -21.37 -4.70
N LEU A 353 -14.86 -22.15 -4.50
CA LEU A 353 -14.92 -23.60 -4.52
C LEU A 353 -15.43 -24.03 -3.15
N GLU A 354 -16.40 -24.95 -3.11
CA GLU A 354 -16.97 -25.40 -1.84
C GLU A 354 -15.89 -26.01 -0.92
N PRO A 355 -16.00 -25.85 0.42
CA PRO A 355 -15.01 -26.33 1.39
C PRO A 355 -14.68 -27.83 1.29
N SER A 356 -15.58 -28.62 0.72
CA SER A 356 -15.40 -30.04 0.41
C SER A 356 -14.30 -30.34 -0.61
N GLN A 357 -13.81 -29.34 -1.36
CA GLN A 357 -12.75 -29.50 -2.36
C GLN A 357 -11.34 -29.14 -1.85
N HIS A 358 -11.22 -28.53 -0.67
CA HIS A 358 -9.91 -28.11 -0.13
C HIS A 358 -9.19 -29.20 0.67
N THR A 359 -9.89 -30.23 1.16
CA THR A 359 -9.31 -31.19 2.13
C THR A 359 -9.06 -32.59 1.59
N HIS A 360 -9.49 -32.92 0.37
CA HIS A 360 -9.20 -34.23 -0.22
C HIS A 360 -8.91 -34.13 -1.72
N ALA A 361 -7.62 -34.17 -2.08
CA ALA A 361 -7.04 -35.25 -2.89
C ALA A 361 -5.82 -34.80 -3.72
N ARG A 362 -4.84 -35.71 -3.83
CA ARG A 362 -3.89 -35.82 -4.95
C ARG A 362 -4.61 -36.28 -6.23
N SER A 363 -5.82 -35.79 -6.48
CA SER A 363 -6.57 -36.13 -7.69
C SER A 363 -6.29 -35.07 -8.73
N PRO A 364 -5.86 -35.44 -9.95
CA PRO A 364 -5.72 -34.48 -11.02
C PRO A 364 -7.09 -33.86 -11.29
N SER A 365 -7.17 -32.54 -11.20
CA SER A 365 -8.36 -31.79 -11.58
C SER A 365 -8.76 -32.17 -13.00
N PRO A 366 -10.07 -32.26 -13.33
CA PRO A 366 -10.49 -32.56 -14.68
C PRO A 366 -9.91 -31.50 -15.61
N VAL A 367 -9.26 -31.98 -16.67
CA VAL A 367 -8.54 -31.21 -17.69
C VAL A 367 -9.36 -29.99 -18.11
N SER A 368 -9.08 -28.84 -17.49
CA SER A 368 -9.55 -27.55 -17.97
C SER A 368 -8.89 -27.35 -19.33
N SER A 369 -9.73 -27.15 -20.34
CA SER A 369 -9.40 -26.99 -21.76
C SER A 369 -8.65 -25.68 -22.06
N LYS A 370 -7.57 -25.38 -21.34
CA LYS A 370 -6.58 -24.38 -21.75
C LYS A 370 -5.45 -25.11 -22.48
N LYS A 371 -5.36 -24.90 -23.80
CA LYS A 371 -4.37 -25.51 -24.72
C LYS A 371 -2.92 -25.06 -24.51
N THR A 372 -2.63 -24.28 -23.46
CA THR A 372 -1.28 -23.76 -23.18
C THR A 372 -0.77 -24.32 -21.86
N PRO A 373 0.51 -24.73 -21.75
CA PRO A 373 1.09 -25.17 -20.49
C PRO A 373 0.93 -24.07 -19.44
N LYS A 374 0.56 -24.45 -18.21
CA LYS A 374 0.50 -23.52 -17.08
C LYS A 374 1.90 -22.99 -16.82
N ARG A 375 2.03 -21.67 -16.70
CA ARG A 375 3.31 -20.96 -16.51
C ARG A 375 3.31 -20.28 -15.14
N PRO A 376 4.49 -20.06 -14.53
CA PRO A 376 4.60 -19.16 -13.40
C PRO A 376 4.07 -17.77 -13.75
N THR A 377 3.54 -17.08 -12.75
CA THR A 377 2.90 -15.77 -12.90
C THR A 377 3.93 -14.66 -12.84
N ALA A 378 4.88 -14.73 -11.91
CA ALA A 378 5.93 -13.73 -11.79
C ALA A 378 7.17 -14.24 -11.02
N VAL A 379 8.26 -13.50 -11.16
CA VAL A 379 9.51 -13.64 -10.40
C VAL A 379 9.72 -12.37 -9.60
N THR A 380 10.01 -12.50 -8.31
CA THR A 380 10.27 -11.35 -7.43
C THR A 380 11.56 -11.52 -6.66
N ILE A 381 12.12 -10.40 -6.21
CA ILE A 381 13.28 -10.36 -5.34
C ILE A 381 12.99 -9.48 -4.12
N LYS A 382 13.31 -9.99 -2.94
CA LYS A 382 13.41 -9.22 -1.71
C LYS A 382 14.88 -9.06 -1.33
N ASP A 383 15.36 -7.83 -1.41
CA ASP A 383 16.73 -7.43 -1.06
C ASP A 383 16.88 -7.26 0.46
N LYS A 384 18.13 -7.08 0.95
CA LYS A 384 18.46 -6.83 2.37
C LYS A 384 18.00 -7.95 3.30
N ILE A 385 18.38 -9.17 2.95
CA ILE A 385 18.12 -10.35 3.75
C ILE A 385 19.41 -10.77 4.46
N SER A 386 19.25 -11.22 5.70
CA SER A 386 20.29 -11.95 6.41
C SER A 386 19.79 -13.36 6.71
N VAL A 387 20.65 -14.36 6.54
CA VAL A 387 20.33 -15.76 6.89
C VAL A 387 20.95 -16.07 8.24
N ILE A 388 20.12 -16.45 9.20
CA ILE A 388 20.53 -16.91 10.52
C ILE A 388 20.42 -18.43 10.55
N ASN A 389 21.56 -19.09 10.70
CA ASN A 389 21.66 -20.53 10.85
C ASN A 389 21.97 -20.87 12.30
N VAL A 390 21.09 -21.63 12.94
CA VAL A 390 21.26 -22.12 14.31
C VAL A 390 21.37 -23.64 14.30
N HIS A 391 22.52 -24.15 14.73
CA HIS A 391 22.79 -25.58 14.90
C HIS A 391 22.60 -25.97 16.36
N SER A 392 21.66 -26.88 16.63
CA SER A 392 21.36 -27.31 17.99
C SER A 392 22.42 -28.26 18.55
N ASN A 393 22.89 -27.95 19.76
CA ASN A 393 23.83 -28.82 20.49
C ASN A 393 23.14 -30.01 21.18
N LYS A 394 21.80 -30.09 21.17
CA LYS A 394 21.02 -31.08 21.94
C LYS A 394 20.26 -32.04 21.02
N ARG A 395 20.62 -33.32 21.08
CA ARG A 395 20.14 -34.38 20.18
C ARG A 395 18.67 -34.84 20.33
N SER A 396 17.84 -34.27 21.22
CA SER A 396 16.62 -35.02 21.62
C SER A 396 15.27 -34.28 21.73
N ILE A 397 15.15 -32.96 21.54
CA ILE A 397 13.83 -32.28 21.59
C ILE A 397 13.77 -31.10 20.60
N SER A 398 13.40 -31.36 19.33
CA SER A 398 13.34 -30.34 18.27
C SER A 398 12.27 -29.27 18.50
N HIS A 399 11.09 -29.63 19.03
CA HIS A 399 10.00 -28.68 19.25
C HIS A 399 10.32 -27.62 20.32
N GLY A 400 10.98 -28.00 21.43
CA GLY A 400 11.42 -27.07 22.47
C GLY A 400 12.53 -26.15 22.00
N PHE A 401 13.41 -26.66 21.13
CA PHE A 401 14.44 -25.86 20.46
C PHE A 401 13.82 -24.78 19.57
N PHE A 402 12.88 -25.15 18.68
CA PHE A 402 12.21 -24.17 17.83
C PHE A 402 11.43 -23.14 18.64
N ALA A 403 10.69 -23.57 19.68
CA ALA A 403 9.97 -22.65 20.55
C ALA A 403 10.89 -21.61 21.20
N LYS A 404 12.07 -22.02 21.68
CA LYS A 404 13.05 -21.10 22.26
C LYS A 404 13.61 -20.12 21.22
N VAL A 405 13.98 -20.62 20.03
CA VAL A 405 14.50 -19.78 18.94
C VAL A 405 13.49 -18.72 18.52
N PHE A 406 12.23 -19.11 18.24
CA PHE A 406 11.20 -18.16 17.83
C PHE A 406 10.78 -17.22 18.96
N SER A 407 10.83 -17.65 20.23
CA SER A 407 10.58 -16.77 21.37
C SER A 407 11.64 -15.68 21.52
N ILE A 408 12.91 -15.98 21.23
CA ILE A 408 13.98 -14.97 21.24
C ILE A 408 13.73 -13.94 20.13
N LEU A 409 13.43 -14.41 18.91
CA LEU A 409 13.15 -13.52 17.78
C LEU A 409 11.92 -12.62 18.02
N ASP A 410 10.85 -13.18 18.59
CA ASP A 410 9.63 -12.45 18.95
C ASP A 410 9.89 -11.38 20.02
N SER A 411 10.67 -11.70 21.06
CA SER A 411 11.04 -10.73 22.10
C SER A 411 11.84 -9.53 21.57
N ARG A 412 12.52 -9.73 20.43
CA ARG A 412 13.30 -8.71 19.71
C ARG A 412 12.54 -8.11 18.53
N GLN A 413 11.28 -8.49 18.30
CA GLN A 413 10.44 -8.05 17.18
C GLN A 413 11.09 -8.29 15.81
N ILE A 414 11.84 -9.40 15.67
CA ILE A 414 12.48 -9.79 14.42
C ILE A 414 11.53 -10.68 13.62
N SER A 415 11.08 -10.16 12.48
CA SER A 415 10.23 -10.91 11.55
C SER A 415 11.06 -11.87 10.69
N VAL A 416 10.61 -13.13 10.62
CA VAL A 416 11.21 -14.19 9.81
C VAL A 416 10.41 -14.36 8.53
N ASP A 417 11.07 -14.29 7.38
CA ASP A 417 10.45 -14.42 6.06
C ASP A 417 10.38 -15.89 5.61
N LEU A 418 11.52 -16.59 5.68
CA LEU A 418 11.63 -17.99 5.28
C LEU A 418 12.22 -18.82 6.40
N ILE A 419 11.73 -20.05 6.52
CA ILE A 419 12.23 -21.05 7.46
C ILE A 419 12.57 -22.31 6.67
N SER A 420 13.72 -22.90 6.95
CA SER A 420 14.12 -24.23 6.50
C SER A 420 14.69 -24.97 7.70
N THR A 421 14.21 -26.19 7.91
CA THR A 421 14.56 -26.98 9.08
C THR A 421 15.13 -28.32 8.67
N SER A 422 16.07 -28.81 9.47
CA SER A 422 16.47 -30.20 9.54
C SER A 422 16.25 -30.72 10.97
N GLU A 423 16.72 -31.92 11.28
CA GLU A 423 16.58 -32.51 12.61
C GLU A 423 17.26 -31.66 13.71
N VAL A 424 18.40 -31.05 13.37
CA VAL A 424 19.24 -30.29 14.32
C VAL A 424 19.61 -28.89 13.84
N HIS A 425 19.21 -28.47 12.64
CA HIS A 425 19.46 -27.11 12.14
C HIS A 425 18.16 -26.37 11.87
N VAL A 426 18.16 -25.07 12.15
CA VAL A 426 17.17 -24.14 11.64
C VAL A 426 17.87 -23.01 10.91
N SER A 427 17.47 -22.79 9.68
CA SER A 427 17.91 -21.70 8.82
C SER A 427 16.75 -20.75 8.63
N MET A 428 16.96 -19.47 8.92
CA MET A 428 15.92 -18.44 8.90
C MET A 428 16.40 -17.27 8.08
N ALA A 429 15.62 -16.88 7.08
CA ALA A 429 15.84 -15.63 6.36
C ALA A 429 15.08 -14.51 7.07
N VAL A 430 15.79 -13.46 7.48
CA VAL A 430 15.21 -12.29 8.16
C VAL A 430 15.48 -11.03 7.37
N HIS A 431 14.53 -10.10 7.37
CA HIS A 431 14.68 -8.82 6.70
C HIS A 431 15.52 -7.86 7.55
N SER A 432 16.76 -7.57 7.11
CA SER A 432 17.74 -6.83 7.90
C SER A 432 17.65 -5.31 7.73
N ALA A 433 16.75 -4.79 6.88
CA ALA A 433 16.64 -3.36 6.59
C ALA A 433 16.30 -2.47 7.81
N TYR A 434 15.68 -3.04 8.84
CA TYR A 434 15.25 -2.33 10.05
C TYR A 434 15.97 -2.78 11.32
N ILE A 435 16.93 -3.71 11.21
CA ILE A 435 17.64 -4.27 12.35
C ILE A 435 18.99 -3.58 12.45
N SER A 436 19.27 -2.94 13.59
CA SER A 436 20.58 -2.34 13.81
C SER A 436 21.66 -3.43 13.95
N ALA A 437 22.91 -3.09 13.64
CA ALA A 437 24.03 -4.02 13.82
C ALA A 437 24.17 -4.47 15.29
N GLU A 438 23.82 -3.60 16.24
CA GLU A 438 23.86 -3.88 17.67
C GLU A 438 22.76 -4.86 18.09
N ASP A 439 21.53 -4.67 17.59
CA ASP A 439 20.41 -5.58 17.83
C ASP A 439 20.67 -6.98 17.26
N MET A 440 21.27 -7.05 16.06
CA MET A 440 21.63 -8.32 15.43
C MET A 440 22.70 -9.05 16.24
N GLN A 441 23.70 -8.33 16.75
CA GLN A 441 24.75 -8.92 17.58
C GLN A 441 24.22 -9.40 18.95
N SER A 442 23.32 -8.64 19.56
CA SER A 442 22.63 -9.04 20.79
C SER A 442 21.77 -10.29 20.56
N THR A 443 21.00 -10.32 19.47
CA THR A 443 20.19 -11.47 19.07
C THR A 443 21.06 -12.71 18.86
N LYS A 444 22.22 -12.55 18.21
CA LYS A 444 23.19 -13.64 18.04
C LYS A 444 23.64 -14.20 19.39
N ALA A 445 23.95 -13.35 20.36
CA ALA A 445 24.40 -13.77 21.68
C ALA A 445 23.33 -14.59 22.43
N GLU A 446 22.06 -14.20 22.33
CA GLU A 446 20.95 -14.95 22.92
C GLU A 446 20.69 -16.29 22.20
N LEU A 447 20.73 -16.28 20.87
CA LEU A 447 20.57 -17.50 20.08
C LEU A 447 21.71 -18.50 20.32
N GLN A 448 22.90 -18.03 20.72
CA GLN A 448 24.03 -18.89 21.09
C GLN A 448 23.75 -19.76 22.32
N GLU A 449 22.75 -19.42 23.15
CA GLU A 449 22.28 -20.32 24.22
C GLU A 449 21.58 -21.57 23.68
N CYS A 450 21.05 -21.50 22.45
CA CYS A 450 20.34 -22.59 21.80
C CYS A 450 21.28 -23.52 21.03
N GLY A 451 22.46 -23.02 20.63
CA GLY A 451 23.44 -23.77 19.88
C GLY A 451 24.45 -22.89 19.14
N GLU A 452 25.13 -23.43 18.14
CA GLU A 452 26.08 -22.67 17.32
C GLU A 452 25.33 -21.80 16.31
N VAL A 453 25.68 -20.51 16.21
CA VAL A 453 24.98 -19.52 15.37
C VAL A 453 25.92 -18.93 14.33
N SER A 454 25.55 -19.05 13.06
CA SER A 454 26.19 -18.32 11.96
C SER A 454 25.18 -17.38 11.29
N ILE A 455 25.66 -16.21 10.87
CA ILE A 455 24.85 -15.18 10.22
C ILE A 455 25.53 -14.84 8.90
N LEU A 456 24.79 -15.00 7.80
CA LEU A 456 25.18 -14.57 6.47
C LEU A 456 24.43 -13.28 6.16
N ASN A 457 25.16 -12.22 5.82
CA ASN A 457 24.59 -10.93 5.45
C ASN A 457 24.64 -10.74 3.94
N GLU A 458 24.02 -9.67 3.45
CA GLU A 458 24.03 -9.31 2.03
C GLU A 458 23.43 -10.41 1.14
N MET A 459 22.34 -11.00 1.60
CA MET A 459 21.58 -12.00 0.85
C MET A 459 20.30 -11.39 0.26
N ALA A 460 19.69 -12.11 -0.68
CA ALA A 460 18.40 -11.77 -1.27
C ALA A 460 17.53 -13.03 -1.40
N ILE A 461 16.22 -12.86 -1.19
CA ILE A 461 15.23 -13.91 -1.48
C ILE A 461 14.77 -13.74 -2.93
N LEU A 462 14.92 -14.80 -3.73
CA LEU A 462 14.40 -14.93 -5.08
C LEU A 462 13.19 -15.87 -5.04
N SER A 463 12.04 -15.38 -5.48
CA SER A 463 10.77 -16.11 -5.41
C SER A 463 10.14 -16.27 -6.79
N LEU A 464 9.65 -17.47 -7.07
CA LEU A 464 8.85 -17.79 -8.25
C LEU A 464 7.41 -18.02 -7.79
N VAL A 465 6.50 -17.15 -8.23
CA VAL A 465 5.10 -17.14 -7.82
C VAL A 465 4.21 -17.59 -8.97
N GLY A 466 3.23 -18.44 -8.68
CA GLY A 466 2.21 -18.86 -9.64
C GLY A 466 1.01 -19.53 -8.97
N SER A 467 -0.18 -19.30 -9.51
CA SER A 467 -1.37 -20.05 -9.14
C SER A 467 -1.18 -21.51 -9.50
N GLU A 468 -1.42 -22.39 -8.53
CA GLU A 468 -1.33 -23.84 -8.69
C GLU A 468 0.07 -24.36 -9.10
N MET A 469 1.17 -23.90 -8.47
CA MET A 469 2.50 -24.49 -8.73
C MET A 469 2.52 -26.00 -8.45
N LYS A 470 1.65 -26.48 -7.57
CA LYS A 470 1.32 -27.91 -7.36
C LYS A 470 1.10 -28.70 -8.65
N ASN A 471 0.45 -28.07 -9.63
CA ASN A 471 0.08 -28.69 -10.89
C ASN A 471 1.13 -28.46 -11.98
N MET A 472 2.19 -27.69 -11.69
CA MET A 472 3.31 -27.41 -12.61
C MET A 472 4.49 -28.35 -12.31
N VAL A 473 4.28 -29.64 -12.53
CA VAL A 473 5.32 -30.66 -12.26
C VAL A 473 6.61 -30.33 -13.01
N GLY A 474 7.72 -30.32 -12.27
CA GLY A 474 9.05 -30.02 -12.81
C GLY A 474 9.43 -28.54 -12.80
N ILE A 475 8.55 -27.61 -12.41
CA ILE A 475 8.89 -26.18 -12.37
C ILE A 475 9.99 -25.86 -11.36
N ALA A 476 9.97 -26.48 -10.18
CA ALA A 476 11.01 -26.37 -9.17
C ALA A 476 12.37 -26.83 -9.73
N GLY A 477 12.38 -28.00 -10.37
CA GLY A 477 13.57 -28.55 -11.03
C GLY A 477 14.11 -27.59 -12.10
N LYS A 478 13.24 -27.06 -12.97
CA LYS A 478 13.63 -26.07 -13.99
C LYS A 478 14.22 -24.80 -13.37
N MET A 479 13.60 -24.26 -12.33
CA MET A 479 14.11 -23.07 -11.63
C MET A 479 15.53 -23.31 -11.12
N PHE A 480 15.76 -24.38 -10.37
CA PHE A 480 17.06 -24.65 -9.76
C PHE A 480 18.12 -25.10 -10.78
N SER A 481 17.74 -25.89 -11.79
CA SER A 481 18.64 -26.23 -12.90
C SER A 481 19.09 -24.98 -13.66
N THR A 482 18.15 -24.07 -13.97
CA THR A 482 18.46 -22.81 -14.66
C THR A 482 19.45 -21.95 -13.84
N LEU A 483 19.24 -21.85 -12.51
CA LEU A 483 20.16 -21.13 -11.63
C LEU A 483 21.54 -21.80 -11.58
N GLY A 484 21.59 -23.12 -11.43
CA GLY A 484 22.83 -23.90 -11.36
C GLY A 484 23.63 -23.87 -12.66
N GLU A 485 22.98 -24.01 -13.82
CA GLU A 485 23.61 -23.90 -15.15
C GLU A 485 24.23 -22.52 -15.40
N ASN A 486 23.72 -21.50 -14.71
CA ASN A 486 24.25 -20.14 -14.77
C ASN A 486 25.16 -19.80 -13.57
N ASN A 487 25.64 -20.80 -12.83
CA ASN A 487 26.53 -20.66 -11.69
C ASN A 487 26.01 -19.71 -10.60
N VAL A 488 24.70 -19.68 -10.35
CA VAL A 488 24.12 -18.98 -9.20
C VAL A 488 24.08 -19.94 -8.02
N ASN A 489 24.79 -19.63 -6.94
CA ASN A 489 24.80 -20.48 -5.76
C ASN A 489 23.53 -20.26 -4.92
N ILE A 490 22.95 -21.33 -4.39
CA ILE A 490 21.73 -21.29 -3.58
C ILE A 490 22.08 -21.64 -2.14
N GLU A 491 21.82 -20.72 -1.22
CA GLU A 491 22.10 -20.89 0.21
C GLU A 491 20.97 -21.64 0.93
N MET A 492 19.72 -21.32 0.57
CA MET A 492 18.54 -21.84 1.26
C MET A 492 17.40 -22.00 0.27
N ILE A 493 16.58 -23.05 0.44
CA ILE A 493 15.37 -23.30 -0.33
C ILE A 493 14.19 -23.40 0.64
N SER A 494 13.06 -22.81 0.28
CA SER A 494 11.80 -22.93 1.00
C SER A 494 10.63 -23.04 0.04
N GLN A 495 9.79 -24.05 0.24
CA GLN A 495 8.54 -24.26 -0.50
C GLN A 495 7.45 -24.63 0.51
N GLY A 496 6.42 -23.79 0.59
CA GLY A 496 5.30 -23.97 1.51
C GLY A 496 4.24 -24.97 1.02
N ALA A 497 3.35 -25.37 1.93
CA ALA A 497 2.26 -26.32 1.66
C ALA A 497 1.18 -25.79 0.70
N SER A 498 1.07 -24.47 0.54
CA SER A 498 0.16 -23.83 -0.43
C SER A 498 0.65 -24.01 -1.86
N GLU A 499 1.95 -24.30 -2.08
CA GLU A 499 2.58 -24.43 -3.40
C GLU A 499 2.13 -23.32 -4.37
N ILE A 500 2.08 -22.07 -3.88
CA ILE A 500 1.87 -20.86 -4.69
C ILE A 500 3.22 -20.18 -4.99
N ASN A 501 4.22 -20.49 -4.18
CA ASN A 501 5.52 -19.85 -4.19
C ASN A 501 6.63 -20.89 -3.94
N ILE A 502 7.71 -20.79 -4.73
CA ILE A 502 8.99 -21.44 -4.48
C ILE A 502 10.02 -20.33 -4.29
N SER A 503 10.66 -20.31 -3.13
CA SER A 503 11.64 -19.29 -2.77
C SER A 503 13.00 -19.90 -2.49
N CYS A 504 14.05 -19.18 -2.87
CA CYS A 504 15.41 -19.51 -2.48
C CYS A 504 16.19 -18.26 -2.09
N VAL A 505 17.18 -18.43 -1.23
CA VAL A 505 18.09 -17.36 -0.83
C VAL A 505 19.39 -17.49 -1.62
N ILE A 506 19.82 -16.38 -2.19
CA ILE A 506 21.04 -16.25 -3.00
C ILE A 506 21.82 -15.01 -2.55
N ASP A 507 23.06 -14.89 -3.00
CA ASP A 507 23.88 -13.69 -2.77
C ASP A 507 23.19 -12.45 -3.40
N ALA A 508 23.09 -11.34 -2.66
CA ALA A 508 22.44 -10.13 -3.14
C ALA A 508 23.11 -9.55 -4.40
N TYR A 509 24.43 -9.75 -4.55
CA TYR A 509 25.16 -9.35 -5.75
C TYR A 509 24.64 -10.03 -7.02
N GLU A 510 24.21 -11.29 -6.90
CA GLU A 510 23.71 -12.07 -8.04
C GLU A 510 22.21 -11.90 -8.29
N ALA A 511 21.48 -11.27 -7.37
CA ALA A 511 20.03 -11.25 -7.38
C ALA A 511 19.44 -10.75 -8.71
N THR A 512 19.86 -9.57 -9.17
CA THR A 512 19.35 -8.99 -10.43
C THR A 512 19.67 -9.86 -11.65
N ARG A 513 20.84 -10.52 -11.66
CA ARG A 513 21.25 -11.45 -12.71
C ARG A 513 20.36 -12.69 -12.70
N ALA A 514 20.17 -13.30 -11.52
CA ALA A 514 19.36 -14.48 -11.33
C ALA A 514 17.89 -14.27 -11.74
N MET A 515 17.28 -13.14 -11.37
CA MET A 515 15.91 -12.83 -11.80
C MET A 515 15.79 -12.62 -13.31
N ASN A 516 16.75 -11.94 -13.95
CA ASN A 516 16.76 -11.80 -15.41
C ASN A 516 16.86 -13.17 -16.11
N ILE A 517 17.73 -14.06 -15.61
CA ILE A 517 17.90 -15.41 -16.15
C ILE A 517 16.61 -16.22 -15.99
N LEU A 518 16.00 -16.23 -14.80
CA LEU A 518 14.75 -16.94 -14.56
C LEU A 518 13.61 -16.39 -15.41
N HIS A 519 13.47 -15.06 -15.48
CA HIS A 519 12.43 -14.43 -16.28
C HIS A 519 12.58 -14.81 -17.76
N THR A 520 13.80 -14.72 -18.28
CA THR A 520 14.11 -15.08 -19.66
C THR A 520 13.77 -16.55 -19.94
N ASN A 521 14.30 -17.50 -19.17
CA ASN A 521 14.09 -18.93 -19.42
C ASN A 521 12.65 -19.40 -19.17
N LEU A 522 11.98 -18.87 -18.16
CA LEU A 522 10.64 -19.35 -17.76
C LEU A 522 9.49 -18.57 -18.42
N PHE A 523 9.71 -17.35 -18.91
CA PHE A 523 8.63 -16.51 -19.47
C PHE A 523 8.78 -16.22 -20.96
N THR A 524 10.00 -16.26 -21.51
CA THR A 524 10.23 -15.99 -22.94
C THR A 524 10.45 -17.24 -23.79
N PHE A 525 11.07 -18.29 -23.24
CA PHE A 525 11.55 -19.45 -24.01
C PHE A 525 10.76 -20.76 -23.81
N LEU A 526 9.65 -20.75 -23.05
CA LEU A 526 8.75 -21.91 -23.02
C LEU A 526 7.92 -21.95 -24.31
N GLU A 527 8.40 -22.72 -25.29
CA GLU A 527 7.63 -23.20 -26.46
C GLU A 527 6.48 -24.11 -26.04
#